data_AF-A0A7J8PNL4-F1
#
_entry.id   AF-A0A7J8PNL4-F1
#
_cell.length_a   1.000
_cell.length_b   1.000
_cell.length_c   1.000
_cell.angle_alpha   90.00
_cell.angle_beta   90.00
_cell.angle_gamma   90.00
#
_symmetry.space_group_name_H-M   'P 1'
#
loop_
_entity.id
_entity.type
_entity.pdbx_description
1 polymer ?
#
loop_
_entity_poly.entity_id
_entity_poly.type
_entity_poly.pdbx_seq_one_letter_code
_entity_poly.pdbx_strand_id
1 'polypeptide(L)'
;MSIVGSLCLLASTSKSPDGEAIRRYGFFYGWTPLTLIPVVTNALGGILVGLVTSLAGGVRKGFVIVSALLVTAMLQFLFEGTPPSVYCLVALPLVISSISIYQKYPYQVKKKEA
;
A
#
# COMPACT_ATOMS: atom_id res chain seq x y z
N MET A 1 -18.36 -9.68 2.55
CA MET A 1 -17.05 -10.32 2.30
C MET A 1 -17.32 -11.67 1.66
N SER A 2 -16.82 -11.91 0.45
CA SER A 2 -17.28 -13.01 -0.42
C SER A 2 -16.76 -14.39 0.02
N ILE A 3 -17.65 -15.34 0.34
CA ILE A 3 -17.37 -16.73 0.70
C ILE A 3 -16.45 -17.41 -0.34
N VAL A 4 -16.64 -17.07 -1.61
CA VAL A 4 -15.84 -17.57 -2.74
C VAL A 4 -14.37 -17.15 -2.62
N GLY A 5 -14.12 -15.92 -2.15
CA GLY A 5 -12.76 -15.43 -1.93
C GLY A 5 -12.05 -16.17 -0.81
N SER A 6 -12.75 -16.42 0.32
CA SER A 6 -12.21 -17.22 1.42
C SER A 6 -11.93 -18.67 1.00
N LEU A 7 -12.83 -19.28 0.21
CA LEU A 7 -12.63 -20.63 -0.31
C LEU A 7 -11.42 -20.71 -1.24
N CYS A 8 -11.26 -19.72 -2.13
CA CYS A 8 -10.14 -19.60 -3.05
C CYS A 8 -8.81 -19.45 -2.30
N LEU A 9 -8.76 -18.61 -1.26
CA LEU A 9 -7.56 -18.43 -0.44
C LEU A 9 -7.18 -19.71 0.30
N LEU A 10 -8.14 -20.45 0.86
CA LEU A 10 -7.88 -21.73 1.54
C LEU A 10 -7.36 -22.80 0.58
N ALA A 11 -7.97 -22.91 -0.61
CA ALA A 11 -7.52 -23.82 -1.65
C ALA A 11 -6.11 -23.47 -2.17
N SER A 12 -5.81 -22.18 -2.34
CA SER A 12 -4.50 -21.69 -2.76
C SER A 12 -3.44 -21.94 -1.68
N THR A 13 -3.74 -21.62 -0.42
CA THR A 13 -2.82 -21.80 0.70
C THR A 13 -2.48 -23.28 0.90
N SER A 14 -3.47 -24.18 0.85
CA SER A 14 -3.25 -25.63 1.02
C SER A 14 -2.41 -26.28 -0.09
N LYS A 15 -2.39 -25.71 -1.30
CA LYS A 15 -1.57 -26.18 -2.44
C LYS A 15 -0.23 -25.46 -2.54
N SER A 16 -0.07 -24.32 -1.88
CA SER A 16 1.14 -23.51 -1.93
C SER A 16 2.31 -24.17 -1.17
N PRO A 17 3.57 -23.90 -1.57
CA PRO A 17 4.75 -24.32 -0.82
C PRO A 17 4.73 -23.83 0.64
N ASP A 18 4.18 -22.63 0.86
CA ASP A 18 4.04 -22.03 2.19
C ASP A 18 3.07 -22.82 3.08
N GLY A 19 1.98 -23.33 2.52
CA GLY A 19 1.04 -24.18 3.26
C GLY A 19 1.63 -25.52 3.67
N GLU A 20 2.44 -26.14 2.81
CA GLU A 20 3.16 -27.38 3.14
C GLU A 20 4.22 -27.12 4.23
N ALA A 21 4.92 -25.99 4.17
CA ALA A 21 5.86 -25.57 5.22
C ALA A 21 5.15 -25.35 6.56
N ILE A 22 3.98 -24.70 6.59
CA ILE A 22 3.18 -24.50 7.81
C ILE A 22 2.71 -25.84 8.39
N ARG A 23 2.31 -26.82 7.56
CA ARG A 23 1.92 -28.16 8.03
C ARG A 23 3.07 -28.94 8.64
N ARG A 24 4.30 -28.76 8.14
CA ARG A 24 5.49 -29.48 8.61
C ARG A 24 6.12 -28.86 9.86
N TYR A 25 6.23 -27.53 9.90
CA TYR A 25 6.99 -26.82 10.94
C TYR A 25 6.11 -26.09 11.96
N GLY A 26 4.83 -25.92 11.67
CA GLY A 26 3.88 -25.16 12.50
C GLY A 26 3.79 -23.68 12.08
N PHE A 27 2.66 -23.05 12.41
CA PHE A 27 2.34 -21.68 11.98
C PHE A 27 3.30 -20.60 12.52
N PHE A 28 3.80 -20.78 13.75
CA PHE A 28 4.70 -19.83 14.41
C PHE A 28 6.18 -20.19 14.26
N TYR A 29 6.51 -21.08 13.32
CA TYR A 29 7.89 -21.46 13.07
C TYR A 29 8.70 -20.25 12.56
N GLY A 30 9.85 -19.98 13.18
CA GLY A 30 10.72 -18.85 12.82
C GLY A 30 10.28 -17.48 13.35
N TRP A 31 9.24 -17.41 14.20
CA TRP A 31 8.86 -16.15 14.85
C TRP A 31 9.94 -15.69 15.82
N THR A 32 10.40 -14.47 15.65
CA THR A 32 11.31 -13.79 16.58
C THR A 32 10.68 -12.49 17.07
N PRO A 33 11.11 -11.92 18.20
CA PRO A 33 10.59 -10.61 18.63
C PRO A 33 10.76 -9.51 17.57
N LEU A 34 11.75 -9.62 16.68
CA LEU A 34 11.96 -8.70 15.56
C LEU A 34 10.89 -8.85 14.47
N THR A 35 10.32 -10.05 14.26
CA THR A 35 9.24 -10.23 13.28
C THR A 35 7.92 -9.60 13.74
N LEU A 36 7.77 -9.26 15.03
CA LEU A 36 6.60 -8.51 15.51
C LEU A 36 6.58 -7.07 15.00
N ILE A 37 7.74 -6.45 14.78
CA ILE A 37 7.85 -5.07 14.33
C ILE A 37 7.10 -4.87 13.00
N PRO A 38 7.42 -5.58 11.90
CA PRO A 38 6.69 -5.43 10.65
C PRO A 38 5.22 -5.87 10.75
N VAL A 39 4.87 -6.82 11.61
CA VAL A 39 3.46 -7.25 11.80
C VAL A 39 2.64 -6.12 12.41
N VAL A 40 3.14 -5.51 13.49
CA VAL A 40 2.44 -4.43 14.19
C VAL A 40 2.40 -3.16 13.33
N THR A 41 3.51 -2.79 12.67
CA THR A 41 3.53 -1.59 11.82
C THR A 41 2.61 -1.73 10.60
N ASN A 42 2.53 -2.91 9.98
CA ASN A 42 1.58 -3.15 8.89
C ASN A 42 0.12 -3.10 9.38
N ALA A 43 -0.19 -3.69 10.53
CA ALA A 43 -1.53 -3.64 11.10
C ALA A 43 -1.95 -2.19 11.40
N LEU A 44 -1.08 -1.41 12.05
CA LEU A 44 -1.32 0.01 12.34
C LEU A 44 -1.45 0.82 11.05
N GLY A 45 -0.59 0.57 10.05
CA GLY A 45 -0.67 1.20 8.74
C GLY A 45 -2.02 0.96 8.06
N GLY A 46 -2.54 -0.28 8.10
CA GLY A 46 -3.86 -0.63 7.58
C GLY A 46 -5.00 0.16 8.25
N ILE A 47 -4.95 0.28 9.58
CA ILE A 47 -5.95 1.04 10.35
C ILE A 47 -5.89 2.53 9.98
N LEU A 48 -4.70 3.13 9.95
CA LEU A 48 -4.50 4.54 9.59
C LEU A 48 -4.99 4.82 8.16
N VAL A 49 -4.68 3.93 7.23
CA VAL A 49 -5.11 4.03 5.84
C VAL A 49 -6.65 3.91 5.74
N GLY A 50 -7.26 3.03 6.52
CA GLY A 50 -8.72 2.92 6.63
C GLY A 50 -9.36 4.21 7.14
N LEU A 51 -8.80 4.79 8.20
CA LEU A 51 -9.25 6.05 8.79
C LEU A 51 -9.13 7.22 7.81
N VAL A 52 -7.98 7.37 7.14
CA VAL A 52 -7.77 8.41 6.10
C VAL A 52 -8.75 8.24 4.95
N THR A 53 -9.03 6.99 4.54
CA THR A 53 -10.03 6.74 3.48
C THR A 53 -11.42 7.18 3.93
N SER A 54 -11.80 6.91 5.18
CA SER A 54 -13.10 7.27 5.74
C SER A 54 -13.28 8.78 5.94
N LEU A 55 -12.22 9.50 6.34
CA LEU A 55 -12.30 10.92 6.69
C LEU A 55 -12.00 11.85 5.51
N ALA A 56 -11.03 11.50 4.67
CA ALA A 56 -10.54 12.37 3.60
C ALA A 56 -11.00 11.94 2.19
N GLY A 57 -11.60 10.75 2.07
CA GLY A 57 -12.04 10.16 0.81
C GLY A 57 -10.94 9.43 0.05
N GLY A 58 -11.33 8.43 -0.74
CA GLY A 58 -10.39 7.55 -1.45
C GLY A 58 -9.49 8.25 -2.48
N VAL A 59 -10.00 9.30 -3.14
CA VAL A 59 -9.24 10.04 -4.17
C VAL A 59 -8.07 10.81 -3.55
N ARG A 60 -8.31 11.55 -2.45
CA ARG A 60 -7.26 12.32 -1.77
C ARG A 60 -6.17 11.40 -1.21
N LYS A 61 -6.56 10.25 -0.66
CA LYS A 61 -5.63 9.20 -0.23
C LYS A 61 -4.73 8.73 -1.38
N GLY A 62 -5.29 8.50 -2.56
CA GLY A 62 -4.53 8.09 -3.75
C GLY A 62 -3.37 9.06 -4.04
N PHE A 63 -3.64 10.36 -4.06
CA PHE A 63 -2.60 11.37 -4.28
C PHE A 63 -1.51 11.37 -3.20
N VAL A 64 -1.90 11.23 -1.93
CA VAL A 64 -0.94 11.15 -0.82
C VAL A 64 -0.02 9.94 -0.98
N ILE A 65 -0.57 8.77 -1.33
CA ILE A 65 0.22 7.55 -1.57
C ILE A 65 1.23 7.78 -2.68
N VAL A 66 0.80 8.36 -3.80
CA VAL A 66 1.70 8.62 -4.94
C VAL A 66 2.81 9.60 -4.55
N SER A 67 2.51 10.65 -3.77
CA SER A 67 3.54 11.57 -3.26
C SER A 67 4.50 10.90 -2.27
N ALA A 68 4.01 9.99 -1.43
CA ALA A 68 4.85 9.24 -0.49
C ALA A 68 5.80 8.29 -1.21
N LEU A 69 5.37 7.65 -2.31
CA LEU A 69 6.25 6.86 -3.18
C LEU A 69 7.38 7.71 -3.76
N LEU A 70 7.09 8.95 -4.15
CA LEU A 70 8.09 9.89 -4.64
C LEU A 70 9.17 10.18 -3.61
N VAL A 71 8.75 10.52 -2.39
CA VAL A 71 9.67 10.80 -1.27
C VAL A 71 10.48 9.56 -0.94
N THR A 72 9.86 8.38 -0.94
CA THR A 72 10.54 7.10 -0.69
C THR A 72 11.61 6.81 -1.74
N ALA A 73 11.31 7.05 -3.02
CA ALA A 73 12.28 6.89 -4.10
C ALA A 73 13.45 7.88 -3.99
N MET A 74 13.19 9.13 -3.59
CA MET A 74 14.26 10.11 -3.32
C MET A 74 15.13 9.71 -2.13
N LEU A 75 14.51 9.18 -1.07
CA LEU A 75 15.24 8.69 0.09
C LEU A 75 16.12 7.49 -0.24
N GLN A 76 15.59 6.51 -1.01
CA GLN A 76 16.36 5.37 -1.53
C GLN A 76 17.55 5.84 -2.36
N PHE A 77 17.35 6.80 -3.27
CA PHE A 77 18.45 7.38 -4.04
C PHE A 77 19.54 7.99 -3.15
N LEU A 78 19.16 8.70 -2.09
CA LEU A 78 20.11 9.35 -1.18
C LEU A 78 20.87 8.33 -0.30
N PHE A 79 20.20 7.29 0.20
CA PHE A 79 20.79 6.31 1.13
C PHE A 79 21.54 5.17 0.43
N GLU A 80 21.04 4.68 -0.70
CA GLU A 80 21.61 3.53 -1.41
C GLU A 80 22.54 3.95 -2.55
N GLY A 81 22.53 5.23 -2.96
CA GLY A 81 23.43 5.82 -3.95
C GLY A 81 23.26 5.29 -5.39
N THR A 82 22.39 4.31 -5.60
CA THR A 82 22.07 3.77 -6.91
C THR A 82 21.04 4.66 -7.61
N PRO A 83 21.28 5.11 -8.85
CA PRO A 83 20.33 5.95 -9.56
C PRO A 83 18.99 5.22 -9.72
N PRO A 84 17.85 5.91 -9.46
CA PRO A 84 16.54 5.31 -9.62
C PRO A 84 16.36 4.89 -11.08
N SER A 85 15.68 3.76 -11.28
CA SER A 85 15.42 3.21 -12.61
C SER A 85 14.86 4.26 -13.57
N VAL A 86 15.18 4.14 -14.87
CA VAL A 86 14.71 5.06 -15.92
C VAL A 86 13.18 5.20 -15.90
N TYR A 87 12.46 4.15 -15.51
CA TYR A 87 11.01 4.16 -15.29
C TYR A 87 10.59 5.13 -14.18
N CYS A 88 11.35 5.24 -13.10
CA CYS A 88 11.10 6.16 -11.99
C CYS A 88 11.32 7.61 -12.42
N LEU A 89 12.36 7.87 -13.22
CA LEU A 89 12.64 9.20 -13.79
C LEU A 89 11.51 9.70 -14.71
N VAL A 90 10.89 8.81 -15.48
CA VAL A 90 9.73 9.16 -16.34
C VAL A 90 8.42 9.23 -15.53
N ALA A 91 8.27 8.41 -14.50
CA ALA A 91 7.08 8.42 -13.63
C ALA A 91 7.00 9.70 -12.77
N LEU A 92 8.14 10.23 -12.32
CA LEU A 92 8.27 11.46 -11.53
C LEU A 92 7.49 12.67 -12.11
N PRO A 93 7.77 13.15 -13.34
CA PRO A 93 7.07 14.29 -13.92
C PRO A 93 5.58 13.99 -14.18
N LEU A 94 5.25 12.74 -14.53
CA LEU A 94 3.86 12.32 -14.76
C LEU A 94 3.03 12.42 -13.46
N VAL A 95 3.60 11.97 -12.35
CA VAL A 95 3.01 12.05 -11.02
C VAL A 95 2.85 13.50 -10.56
N ILE A 96 3.91 14.31 -10.70
CA ILE A 96 3.90 15.72 -10.29
C ILE A 96 2.84 16.50 -11.06
N SER A 97 2.72 16.27 -12.38
CA SER A 97 1.70 16.91 -13.22
C SER A 97 0.29 16.50 -12.82
N SER A 98 0.05 15.20 -12.55
CA SER A 98 -1.24 14.70 -12.08
C SER A 98 -1.67 15.34 -10.75
N ILE A 99 -0.77 15.39 -9.76
CA ILE A 99 -1.03 16.03 -8.46
C ILE A 99 -1.33 17.52 -8.65
N SER A 100 -0.54 18.20 -9.47
CA SER A 100 -0.67 19.64 -9.72
C SER A 100 -2.03 19.99 -10.35
N ILE A 101 -2.50 19.20 -11.31
CA ILE A 101 -3.81 19.39 -11.94
C ILE A 101 -4.93 19.19 -10.91
N TYR A 102 -4.84 18.14 -10.10
CA TYR A 102 -5.86 17.84 -9.09
C TYR A 102 -5.95 18.91 -7.99
N GLN A 103 -4.82 19.43 -7.53
CA GLN A 103 -4.78 20.51 -6.55
C GLN A 103 -5.29 21.83 -7.14
N LYS A 104 -5.02 22.10 -8.42
CA LYS A 104 -5.44 23.33 -9.12
C LYS A 104 -6.94 23.35 -9.46
N TYR A 105 -7.55 22.19 -9.67
CA TYR A 105 -8.97 22.04 -9.93
C TYR A 105 -9.64 21.12 -8.90
N PRO A 106 -9.81 21.57 -7.65
CA PRO A 106 -10.46 20.76 -6.63
C PRO A 106 -11.90 20.45 -7.05
N TYR A 107 -12.30 19.18 -6.90
CA TYR A 107 -13.66 18.74 -7.18
C TYR A 107 -14.65 19.50 -6.28
N GLN A 108 -15.39 20.43 -6.88
CA GLN A 108 -16.52 21.09 -6.25
C GLN A 108 -17.64 20.04 -6.11
N VAL A 109 -17.89 19.57 -4.89
CA VAL A 109 -19.01 18.68 -4.61
C VAL A 109 -20.29 19.43 -4.96
N LYS A 110 -20.94 19.04 -6.07
CA LYS A 110 -22.28 19.56 -6.40
C LYS A 110 -23.19 19.19 -5.22
N LYS A 111 -23.65 20.21 -4.49
CA LYS A 111 -24.68 20.07 -3.46
C LYS A 111 -25.91 19.48 -4.18
N LYS A 112 -26.27 18.24 -3.85
CA LYS A 112 -27.52 17.64 -4.31
C LYS A 112 -28.62 18.53 -3.73
N GLU A 113 -29.35 19.25 -4.58
CA GLU A 113 -30.56 19.96 -4.15
C GLU A 113 -31.52 18.92 -3.56
N ALA A 114 -31.98 19.21 -2.34
CA ALA A 114 -32.86 18.37 -1.55
C ALA A 114 -34.28 18.39 -2.10
#